data_AF-A0A8J3CNL3-F1
#
_entry.id   AF-A0A8J3CNL3-F1
#
_cell.length_a   1.000
_cell.length_b   1.000
_cell.length_c   1.000
_cell.angle_alpha   90.00
_cell.angle_beta   90.00
_cell.angle_gamma   90.00
#
_symmetry.space_group_name_H-M   'P 1'
#
loop_
_entity.id
_entity.type
_entity.pdbx_description
1 polymer ?
#
loop_
_entity_poly.entity_id
_entity_poly.type
_entity_poly.pdbx_seq_one_letter_code
_entity_poly.pdbx_strand_id
1 'polypeptide(L)'
;MTKQPITKQAEALPQAVQNDISERQNAAVYTNLQAVGDIVNNTIAGEIVMFDRSWYNRTGVERVMGFCSDQEYTEFMRQCPEFERNSMRSGIILVKFWCSVNRNVQRQRFSERKNHPLKQWKLSPIDMASLDKWEDYTATKEAMFYHTDTADSPWTVIKSDCKKHAHLNAMSHILQLLPYNNRDVQVAVPVDALLVSRPGMGHVLENGKRNDTFD
;
A
#
# COMPACT_ATOMS: atom_id res chain seq x y z
N MET A 1 -8.58 -44.04 16.38
CA MET A 1 -9.22 -43.19 15.34
C MET A 1 -8.31 -42.00 15.05
N THR A 2 -7.40 -42.18 14.09
CA THR A 2 -6.39 -41.21 13.66
C THR A 2 -7.05 -40.28 12.63
N LYS A 3 -7.18 -38.99 12.93
CA LYS A 3 -7.71 -37.99 11.98
C LYS A 3 -6.64 -37.68 10.92
N GLN A 4 -6.92 -37.96 9.66
CA GLN A 4 -6.10 -37.52 8.54
C GLN A 4 -6.20 -35.99 8.36
N PRO A 5 -5.12 -35.29 7.95
CA PRO A 5 -5.16 -33.86 7.66
C PRO A 5 -5.82 -33.62 6.29
N ILE A 6 -6.80 -32.72 6.27
CA ILE A 6 -7.49 -32.30 5.04
C ILE A 6 -6.58 -31.30 4.31
N THR A 7 -5.81 -31.77 3.34
CA THR A 7 -5.18 -30.92 2.34
C THR A 7 -6.26 -30.44 1.38
N LYS A 8 -6.78 -29.22 1.57
CA LYS A 8 -7.54 -28.54 0.51
C LYS A 8 -6.54 -28.16 -0.59
N GLN A 9 -6.55 -28.90 -1.69
CA GLN A 9 -5.91 -28.46 -2.93
C GLN A 9 -6.56 -27.14 -3.33
N ALA A 10 -5.78 -26.07 -3.40
CA ALA A 10 -6.22 -24.82 -4.00
C ALA A 10 -6.51 -25.11 -5.48
N GLU A 11 -7.78 -25.04 -5.90
CA GLU A 11 -8.13 -25.12 -7.31
C GLU A 11 -7.42 -24.00 -8.05
N ALA A 12 -6.56 -24.38 -9.01
CA ALA A 12 -5.87 -23.44 -9.86
C ALA A 12 -6.91 -22.61 -10.63
N LEU A 13 -6.74 -21.28 -10.63
CA LEU A 13 -7.61 -20.37 -11.37
C LEU A 13 -7.67 -20.80 -12.85
N PRO A 14 -8.81 -20.69 -13.54
CA PRO A 14 -8.93 -21.07 -14.95
C PRO A 14 -7.85 -20.41 -15.82
N GLN A 15 -7.29 -21.13 -16.79
CA GLN A 15 -6.16 -20.65 -17.60
C GLN A 15 -6.42 -19.29 -18.26
N ALA A 16 -7.66 -19.01 -18.68
CA ALA A 16 -8.06 -17.72 -19.25
C ALA A 16 -7.96 -16.56 -18.23
N VAL A 17 -8.27 -16.82 -16.95
CA VAL A 17 -8.11 -15.85 -15.86
C VAL A 17 -6.63 -15.67 -15.53
N GLN A 18 -5.84 -16.74 -15.53
CA GLN A 18 -4.38 -16.65 -15.36
C GLN A 18 -3.73 -15.83 -16.48
N ASN A 19 -4.20 -15.98 -17.72
CA ASN A 19 -3.68 -15.26 -18.88
C ASN A 19 -4.10 -13.77 -18.88
N ASP A 20 -5.35 -13.42 -18.57
CA ASP A 20 -5.79 -12.01 -18.41
C ASP A 20 -5.13 -11.33 -17.19
N ILE A 21 -4.91 -12.08 -16.11
CA ILE A 21 -4.11 -11.62 -14.96
C ILE A 21 -2.66 -11.37 -15.40
N SER A 22 -2.03 -12.32 -16.08
CA SER A 22 -0.66 -12.19 -16.60
C SER A 22 -0.53 -11.03 -17.59
N GLU A 23 -1.49 -10.81 -18.50
CA GLU A 23 -1.46 -9.68 -19.44
C GLU A 23 -1.66 -8.33 -18.75
N ARG A 24 -2.63 -8.20 -17.85
CA ARG A 24 -2.86 -6.95 -17.09
C ARG A 24 -1.75 -6.67 -16.10
N GLN A 25 -1.15 -7.71 -15.52
CA GLN A 25 0.00 -7.59 -14.64
C GLN A 25 1.26 -7.29 -15.41
N ASN A 26 1.51 -7.91 -16.55
CA ASN A 26 2.61 -7.55 -17.43
C ASN A 26 2.44 -6.10 -17.87
N ALA A 27 1.26 -5.67 -18.30
CA ALA A 27 0.98 -4.26 -18.60
C ALA A 27 1.24 -3.34 -17.38
N ALA A 28 0.79 -3.70 -16.18
CA ALA A 28 1.04 -2.93 -14.97
C ALA A 28 2.51 -2.93 -14.54
N VAL A 29 3.22 -4.04 -14.67
CA VAL A 29 4.66 -4.20 -14.39
C VAL A 29 5.49 -3.42 -15.40
N TYR A 30 5.15 -3.48 -16.69
CA TYR A 30 5.76 -2.64 -17.74
C TYR A 30 5.46 -1.16 -17.53
N THR A 31 4.25 -0.80 -17.10
CA THR A 31 3.89 0.59 -16.75
C THR A 31 4.66 1.06 -15.52
N ASN A 32 4.85 0.20 -14.50
CA ASN A 32 5.64 0.51 -13.32
C ASN A 32 7.14 0.58 -13.63
N LEU A 33 7.67 -0.27 -14.52
CA LEU A 33 9.06 -0.24 -14.97
C LEU A 33 9.36 0.97 -15.86
N GLN A 34 8.44 1.34 -16.77
CA GLN A 34 8.50 2.60 -17.50
C GLN A 34 8.43 3.79 -16.55
N ALA A 35 7.49 3.78 -15.59
CA ALA A 35 7.39 4.84 -14.60
C ALA A 35 8.64 4.95 -13.72
N VAL A 36 9.29 3.84 -13.34
CA VAL A 36 10.57 3.87 -12.60
C VAL A 36 11.71 4.43 -13.47
N GLY A 37 11.75 4.08 -14.75
CA GLY A 37 12.66 4.69 -15.74
C GLY A 37 12.39 6.19 -15.94
N ASP A 38 11.12 6.61 -15.89
CA ASP A 38 10.67 8.00 -16.00
C ASP A 38 10.90 8.79 -14.71
N ILE A 39 10.87 8.18 -13.52
CA ILE A 39 11.24 8.85 -12.26
C ILE A 39 12.69 9.30 -12.30
N VAL A 40 13.58 8.43 -12.81
CA VAL A 40 15.02 8.69 -12.86
C VAL A 40 15.38 9.68 -13.98
N ASN A 41 14.65 9.66 -15.11
CA ASN A 41 15.00 10.46 -16.29
C ASN A 41 14.09 11.67 -16.57
N ASN A 42 12.86 11.71 -16.06
CA ASN A 42 11.80 12.60 -16.53
C ASN A 42 11.06 13.41 -15.46
N THR A 43 11.45 13.37 -14.17
CA THR A 43 10.87 14.36 -13.23
C THR A 43 11.48 15.72 -13.53
N ILE A 44 10.85 16.48 -14.42
CA ILE A 44 11.24 17.85 -14.74
C ILE A 44 11.00 18.70 -13.49
N ALA A 45 11.88 19.67 -13.22
CA ALA A 45 11.73 20.56 -12.07
C ALA A 45 10.32 21.22 -12.07
N GLY A 46 9.54 20.94 -11.04
CA GLY A 46 8.19 21.50 -10.85
C GLY A 46 7.01 20.53 -11.07
N GLU A 47 7.26 19.28 -11.44
CA GLU A 47 6.21 18.28 -11.60
C GLU A 47 5.82 17.58 -10.28
N ILE A 48 4.55 17.21 -10.17
CA ILE A 48 4.03 16.36 -9.09
C ILE A 48 3.56 15.05 -9.70
N VAL A 49 4.23 13.95 -9.36
CA VAL A 49 3.86 12.61 -9.82
C VAL A 49 3.18 11.85 -8.69
N MET A 50 2.01 11.27 -8.99
CA MET A 50 1.24 10.46 -8.04
C MET A 50 1.19 9.01 -8.49
N PHE A 51 1.58 8.12 -7.59
CA PHE A 51 1.64 6.68 -7.78
C PHE A 51 0.40 6.02 -7.18
N ASP A 52 -0.59 5.65 -8.02
CA ASP A 52 -1.68 4.75 -7.61
C ASP A 52 -1.14 3.31 -7.62
N ARG A 53 -0.56 2.92 -6.47
CA ARG A 53 0.44 1.86 -6.32
C ARG A 53 1.79 2.25 -6.90
N SER A 54 2.83 1.49 -6.56
CA SER A 54 4.22 1.81 -6.91
C SER A 54 5.07 0.54 -7.02
N TRP A 55 6.40 0.69 -7.01
CA TRP A 55 7.37 -0.41 -6.93
C TRP A 55 7.12 -1.37 -5.76
N TYR A 56 6.41 -0.92 -4.71
CA TYR A 56 5.98 -1.74 -3.58
C TYR A 56 4.96 -2.84 -3.91
N ASN A 57 4.48 -2.95 -5.16
CA ASN A 57 3.72 -4.13 -5.60
C ASN A 57 4.49 -5.44 -5.35
N ARG A 58 5.83 -5.39 -5.44
CA ARG A 58 6.71 -6.53 -5.18
C ARG A 58 6.64 -7.04 -3.75
N THR A 59 6.48 -6.15 -2.77
CA THR A 59 6.41 -6.54 -1.35
C THR A 59 5.02 -6.96 -0.92
N GLY A 60 3.99 -6.42 -1.57
CA GLY A 60 2.59 -6.73 -1.27
C GLY A 60 2.05 -7.87 -2.11
N VAL A 61 1.44 -7.52 -3.25
CA VAL A 61 0.65 -8.46 -4.06
C VAL A 61 1.52 -9.56 -4.65
N GLU A 62 2.69 -9.23 -5.21
CA GLU A 62 3.55 -10.25 -5.84
C GLU A 62 4.04 -11.27 -4.81
N ARG A 63 4.43 -10.82 -3.61
CA ARG A 63 4.86 -11.71 -2.53
C ARG A 63 3.73 -12.64 -2.06
N VAL A 64 2.55 -12.09 -1.79
CA VAL A 64 1.42 -12.85 -1.23
C VAL A 64 0.77 -13.78 -2.27
N MET A 65 0.84 -13.42 -3.54
CA MET A 65 0.27 -14.23 -4.63
C MET A 65 1.29 -15.15 -5.30
N GLY A 66 2.58 -15.03 -4.97
CA GLY A 66 3.64 -15.87 -5.52
C GLY A 66 4.05 -15.50 -6.94
N PHE A 67 3.92 -14.22 -7.32
CA PHE A 67 4.34 -13.72 -8.63
C PHE A 67 5.83 -13.34 -8.69
N CYS A 68 6.51 -13.27 -7.54
CA CYS A 68 7.95 -13.09 -7.46
C CYS A 68 8.60 -14.24 -6.68
N SER A 69 9.84 -14.56 -7.01
CA SER A 69 10.66 -15.50 -6.26
C SER A 69 11.12 -14.91 -4.92
N ASP A 70 11.47 -15.78 -3.96
CA ASP A 70 12.05 -15.35 -2.68
C ASP A 70 13.32 -14.51 -2.86
N GLN A 71 14.12 -14.84 -3.89
CA GLN A 71 15.34 -14.11 -4.22
C GLN A 71 15.03 -12.70 -4.73
N GLU A 72 14.08 -12.55 -5.64
CA GLU A 72 13.66 -11.23 -6.16
C GLU A 72 13.03 -10.36 -5.07
N TYR A 73 12.24 -10.96 -4.18
CA TYR A 73 11.67 -10.26 -3.03
C TYR A 73 12.76 -9.76 -2.08
N THR A 74 13.70 -10.62 -1.71
CA THR A 74 14.79 -10.26 -0.79
C THR A 74 15.69 -9.18 -1.37
N GLU A 75 16.03 -9.30 -2.66
CA GLU A 75 16.85 -8.31 -3.35
C GLU A 75 16.11 -6.97 -3.46
N PHE A 76 14.80 -6.99 -3.77
CA PHE A 76 13.99 -5.77 -3.77
C PHE A 76 13.97 -5.07 -2.41
N MET A 77 13.80 -5.84 -1.32
CA MET A 77 13.78 -5.31 0.05
C MET A 77 15.12 -4.66 0.43
N ARG A 78 16.23 -5.13 -0.15
CA ARG A 78 17.57 -4.54 0.01
C ARG A 78 17.75 -3.28 -0.84
N GLN A 79 17.33 -3.31 -2.11
CA GLN A 79 17.55 -2.22 -3.07
C GLN A 79 16.61 -1.04 -2.87
N CYS A 80 15.37 -1.28 -2.43
CA CYS A 80 14.34 -0.24 -2.36
C CYS A 80 14.75 0.98 -1.51
N PRO A 81 15.28 0.83 -0.28
CA PRO A 81 15.75 1.99 0.50
C PRO A 81 16.92 2.74 -0.14
N GLU A 82 17.81 2.02 -0.85
CA GLU A 82 18.94 2.64 -1.57
C GLU A 82 18.45 3.47 -2.76
N PHE A 83 17.47 2.94 -3.51
CA PHE A 83 16.80 3.65 -4.60
C PHE A 83 16.13 4.94 -4.11
N GLU A 84 15.32 4.85 -3.05
CA GLU A 84 14.64 6.01 -2.47
C GLU A 84 15.62 7.08 -2.01
N ARG A 85 16.70 6.68 -1.34
CA ARG A 85 17.76 7.59 -0.90
C ARG A 85 18.43 8.29 -2.09
N ASN A 86 18.71 7.56 -3.17
CA ASN A 86 19.32 8.13 -4.36
C ASN A 86 18.38 9.14 -5.02
N SER A 87 17.09 8.82 -5.16
CA SER A 87 16.09 9.76 -5.68
C SER A 87 15.99 11.03 -4.83
N MET A 88 15.96 10.89 -3.51
CA MET A 88 15.90 12.05 -2.60
C MET A 88 17.16 12.92 -2.64
N ARG A 89 18.34 12.32 -2.81
CA ARG A 89 19.60 13.05 -3.00
C ARG A 89 19.63 13.87 -4.30
N SER A 90 18.90 13.43 -5.32
CA SER A 90 18.70 14.19 -6.56
C SER A 90 17.73 15.36 -6.42
N GLY A 91 17.19 15.61 -5.21
CA GLY A 91 16.28 16.73 -4.93
C GLY A 91 14.79 16.39 -5.01
N ILE A 92 14.44 15.11 -5.16
CA ILE A 92 13.04 14.67 -5.20
C ILE A 92 12.49 14.57 -3.77
N ILE A 93 11.33 15.18 -3.51
CA ILE A 93 10.60 15.00 -2.26
C ILE A 93 9.73 13.75 -2.40
N LEU A 94 10.13 12.67 -1.72
CA LEU A 94 9.38 11.41 -1.73
C LEU A 94 8.44 11.31 -0.53
N VAL A 95 7.15 11.10 -0.79
CA VAL A 95 6.12 10.89 0.25
C VAL A 95 5.49 9.52 0.08
N LYS A 96 5.54 8.70 1.13
CA LYS A 96 5.00 7.34 1.13
C LYS A 96 3.78 7.24 2.02
N PHE A 97 2.63 6.89 1.43
CA PHE A 97 1.38 6.70 2.18
C PHE A 97 0.97 5.24 2.23
N TRP A 98 0.62 4.77 3.43
CA TRP A 98 -0.08 3.50 3.62
C TRP A 98 -1.49 3.75 4.16
N CYS A 99 -2.50 3.49 3.34
CA CYS A 99 -3.90 3.59 3.73
C CYS A 99 -4.32 2.32 4.47
N SER A 100 -4.36 2.36 5.81
CA SER A 100 -4.85 1.26 6.65
C SER A 100 -6.38 1.27 6.66
N VAL A 101 -7.00 0.09 6.51
CA VAL A 101 -8.45 -0.10 6.57
C VAL A 101 -8.71 -1.29 7.46
N ASN A 102 -9.68 -1.18 8.38
CA ASN A 102 -10.09 -2.31 9.20
C ASN A 102 -10.68 -3.44 8.34
N ARG A 103 -10.37 -4.70 8.69
CA ARG A 103 -10.87 -5.91 8.01
C ARG A 103 -12.38 -5.91 7.77
N ASN A 104 -13.17 -5.44 8.75
CA ASN A 104 -14.63 -5.39 8.63
C ASN A 104 -15.08 -4.35 7.60
N VAL A 105 -14.47 -3.17 7.62
CA VAL A 105 -14.74 -2.09 6.65
C VAL A 105 -14.30 -2.51 5.25
N GLN A 106 -13.17 -3.22 5.14
CA GLN A 106 -12.70 -3.77 3.86
C GLN A 106 -13.75 -4.73 3.27
N ARG A 107 -14.22 -5.72 4.03
CA ARG A 107 -15.26 -6.66 3.60
C ARG A 107 -16.56 -5.96 3.20
N GLN A 108 -17.00 -4.97 3.98
CA GLN A 108 -18.18 -4.17 3.64
C GLN A 108 -17.99 -3.47 2.29
N ARG A 109 -16.85 -2.79 2.08
CA ARG A 109 -16.54 -2.12 0.82
C ARG A 109 -16.49 -3.09 -0.37
N PHE A 110 -16.03 -4.31 -0.16
CA PHE A 110 -16.06 -5.36 -1.17
C PHE A 110 -17.50 -5.74 -1.55
N SER A 111 -18.36 -5.98 -0.55
CA SER A 111 -19.77 -6.28 -0.78
C SER A 111 -20.48 -5.14 -1.50
N GLU A 112 -20.23 -3.89 -1.09
CA GLU A 112 -20.78 -2.71 -1.75
C GLU A 112 -20.33 -2.60 -3.22
N ARG A 113 -19.06 -2.86 -3.52
CA ARG A 113 -18.56 -2.85 -4.90
C ARG A 113 -19.21 -3.91 -5.77
N LYS A 114 -19.47 -5.10 -5.21
CA LYS A 114 -20.14 -6.21 -5.92
C LYS A 114 -21.57 -5.84 -6.31
N ASN A 115 -22.29 -5.18 -5.41
CA ASN A 115 -23.70 -4.87 -5.60
C ASN A 115 -23.96 -3.54 -6.33
N HIS A 116 -22.94 -2.67 -6.44
CA HIS A 116 -23.10 -1.33 -7.01
C HIS A 116 -22.68 -1.30 -8.50
N PRO A 117 -23.59 -1.01 -9.45
CA PRO A 117 -23.33 -1.14 -10.89
C PRO A 117 -22.14 -0.30 -11.38
N LEU A 118 -21.99 0.92 -10.88
CA LEU A 118 -20.86 1.80 -11.28
C LEU A 118 -19.50 1.44 -10.66
N LYS A 119 -19.43 0.48 -9.74
CA LYS A 119 -18.19 0.13 -8.99
C LYS A 119 -17.70 -1.29 -9.27
N GLN A 120 -18.49 -2.10 -9.97
CA GLN A 120 -18.17 -3.52 -10.24
C GLN A 120 -16.86 -3.70 -11.01
N TRP A 121 -16.54 -2.79 -11.94
CA TRP A 121 -15.29 -2.83 -12.71
C TRP A 121 -14.02 -2.73 -11.85
N LYS A 122 -14.13 -2.27 -10.59
CA LYS A 122 -13.02 -2.17 -9.63
C LYS A 122 -12.72 -3.48 -8.89
N LEU A 123 -13.44 -4.57 -9.19
CA LEU A 123 -13.20 -5.88 -8.58
C LEU A 123 -12.37 -6.74 -9.54
N SER A 124 -11.15 -7.07 -9.13
CA SER A 124 -10.30 -8.04 -9.82
C SER A 124 -10.43 -9.43 -9.17
N PRO A 125 -10.22 -10.53 -9.92
CA PRO A 125 -10.08 -11.87 -9.33
C PRO A 125 -9.01 -11.94 -8.22
N ILE A 126 -7.94 -11.15 -8.35
CA ILE A 126 -6.88 -11.03 -7.33
C ILE A 126 -7.44 -10.45 -6.04
N ASP A 127 -8.29 -9.43 -6.14
CA ASP A 127 -8.88 -8.79 -4.97
C ASP A 127 -9.81 -9.76 -4.23
N MET A 128 -10.51 -10.63 -4.94
CA MET A 128 -11.33 -11.69 -4.32
C MET A 128 -10.47 -12.71 -3.58
N ALA A 129 -9.37 -13.15 -4.19
CA ALA A 129 -8.41 -14.06 -3.55
C ALA A 129 -7.69 -13.41 -2.35
N SER A 130 -7.59 -12.08 -2.33
CA SER A 130 -6.92 -11.34 -1.25
C SER A 130 -7.67 -11.39 0.10
N LEU A 131 -8.99 -11.62 0.09
CA LEU A 131 -9.82 -11.64 1.30
C LEU A 131 -9.45 -12.77 2.27
N ASP A 132 -9.02 -13.90 1.72
CA ASP A 132 -8.62 -15.08 2.49
C ASP A 132 -7.15 -15.00 2.97
N LYS A 133 -6.36 -14.10 2.38
CA LYS A 133 -4.92 -13.93 2.65
C LYS A 133 -4.61 -12.74 3.57
N TRP A 134 -5.54 -12.37 4.44
CA TRP A 134 -5.41 -11.21 5.33
C TRP A 134 -4.13 -11.26 6.19
N GLU A 135 -3.84 -12.42 6.78
CA GLU A 135 -2.66 -12.60 7.63
C GLU A 135 -1.36 -12.49 6.82
N ASP A 136 -1.32 -13.06 5.61
CA ASP A 136 -0.15 -12.97 4.72
C ASP A 136 0.14 -11.52 4.31
N TYR A 137 -0.90 -10.75 3.95
CA TYR A 137 -0.77 -9.31 3.69
C TYR A 137 -0.33 -8.52 4.92
N THR A 138 -0.76 -8.93 6.10
CA THR A 138 -0.37 -8.28 7.36
C THR A 138 1.12 -8.51 7.64
N ALA A 139 1.59 -9.74 7.48
CA ALA A 139 2.99 -10.09 7.66
C ALA A 139 3.91 -9.40 6.65
N THR A 140 3.52 -9.35 5.37
CA THR A 140 4.33 -8.69 4.34
C THR A 140 4.37 -7.17 4.51
N LYS A 141 3.27 -6.55 4.95
CA LYS A 141 3.20 -5.14 5.34
C LYS A 141 4.17 -4.83 6.49
N GLU A 142 4.16 -5.64 7.55
CA GLU A 142 5.05 -5.43 8.70
C GLU A 142 6.53 -5.57 8.31
N ALA A 143 6.87 -6.59 7.51
CA ALA A 143 8.21 -6.74 6.96
C ALA A 143 8.60 -5.55 6.08
N MET A 144 7.70 -5.08 5.21
CA MET A 144 7.92 -3.89 4.37
C MET A 144 8.25 -2.67 5.22
N PHE A 145 7.48 -2.37 6.26
CA PHE A 145 7.76 -1.26 7.16
C PHE A 145 9.11 -1.42 7.87
N TYR A 146 9.40 -2.62 8.39
CA TYR A 146 10.65 -2.87 9.09
C TYR A 146 11.89 -2.58 8.23
N HIS A 147 11.87 -2.95 6.95
CA HIS A 147 13.02 -2.78 6.06
C HIS A 147 13.06 -1.42 5.33
N THR A 148 11.91 -0.77 5.12
CA THR A 148 11.81 0.41 4.24
C THR A 148 11.32 1.68 4.94
N ASP A 149 10.96 1.63 6.22
CA ASP A 149 10.75 2.83 7.03
C ASP A 149 12.11 3.39 7.49
N THR A 150 12.63 4.36 6.75
CA THR A 150 13.93 4.98 7.06
C THR A 150 13.73 6.39 7.59
N ALA A 151 14.75 6.95 8.27
CA ALA A 151 14.70 8.33 8.73
C ALA A 151 14.58 9.32 7.56
N ASP A 152 15.27 9.02 6.45
CA ASP A 152 15.26 9.83 5.23
C ASP A 152 13.92 9.74 4.49
N SER A 153 13.38 8.51 4.33
CA SER A 153 12.11 8.25 3.67
C SER A 153 11.15 7.50 4.60
N PRO A 154 10.44 8.23 5.49
CA PRO A 154 9.51 7.63 6.42
C PRO A 154 8.21 7.21 5.71
N TRP A 155 7.59 6.17 6.23
CA TRP A 155 6.23 5.79 5.89
C TRP A 155 5.21 6.58 6.72
N THR A 156 4.14 7.03 6.06
CA THR A 156 3.00 7.68 6.71
C THR A 156 1.77 6.78 6.62
N VAL A 157 1.36 6.21 7.76
CA VAL A 157 0.16 5.38 7.87
C VAL A 157 -1.06 6.26 8.13
N ILE A 158 -2.07 6.14 7.27
CA ILE A 158 -3.34 6.88 7.37
C ILE A 158 -4.47 5.87 7.61
N LYS A 159 -5.18 6.01 8.73
CA LYS A 159 -6.42 5.28 8.99
C LYS A 159 -7.50 5.77 8.03
N SER A 160 -7.98 4.88 7.19
CA SER A 160 -8.81 5.22 6.03
C SER A 160 -10.19 4.56 6.04
N ASP A 161 -10.68 4.17 7.22
CA ASP A 161 -12.05 3.67 7.42
C ASP A 161 -13.08 4.73 6.98
N CYS A 162 -12.86 6.01 7.33
CA CYS A 162 -13.56 7.14 6.75
C CYS A 162 -12.73 7.77 5.62
N LYS A 163 -13.18 7.62 4.36
CA LYS A 163 -12.46 8.14 3.18
C LYS A 163 -12.26 9.66 3.22
N LYS A 164 -13.29 10.41 3.65
CA LYS A 164 -13.23 11.88 3.68
C LYS A 164 -12.13 12.37 4.62
N HIS A 165 -12.05 11.79 5.83
CA HIS A 165 -11.01 12.15 6.78
C HIS A 165 -9.62 11.73 6.29
N ALA A 166 -9.50 10.55 5.67
CA ALA A 166 -8.24 10.10 5.11
C ALA A 166 -7.72 11.04 4.02
N HIS A 167 -8.58 11.49 3.11
CA HIS A 167 -8.21 12.42 2.04
C HIS A 167 -7.75 13.77 2.60
N LEU A 168 -8.51 14.35 3.54
CA LEU A 168 -8.17 15.63 4.16
C LEU A 168 -6.82 15.54 4.90
N ASN A 169 -6.59 14.45 5.63
CA ASN A 169 -5.33 14.25 6.35
C ASN A 169 -4.15 13.98 5.40
N ALA A 170 -4.34 13.24 4.31
CA ALA A 170 -3.30 13.04 3.30
C ALA A 170 -2.89 14.37 2.65
N MET A 171 -3.88 15.19 2.26
CA MET A 171 -3.62 16.53 1.73
C MET A 171 -2.91 17.41 2.76
N SER A 172 -3.39 17.42 4.01
CA SER A 172 -2.78 18.19 5.10
C SER A 172 -1.35 17.76 5.40
N HIS A 173 -1.03 16.46 5.27
CA HIS A 173 0.32 15.95 5.43
C HIS A 173 1.26 16.50 4.35
N ILE A 174 0.83 16.48 3.09
CA ILE A 174 1.60 17.04 1.96
C ILE A 174 1.82 18.54 2.16
N LEU A 175 0.77 19.30 2.50
CA LEU A 175 0.85 20.74 2.75
C LEU A 175 1.74 21.09 3.96
N GLN A 176 1.92 20.17 4.90
CA GLN A 176 2.85 20.38 6.01
C GLN A 176 4.30 20.12 5.61
N LEU A 177 4.52 19.15 4.73
CA LEU A 177 5.84 18.71 4.33
C LEU A 177 6.48 19.65 3.31
N LEU A 178 5.71 20.14 2.33
CA LEU A 178 6.25 20.93 1.24
C LEU A 178 6.58 22.37 1.69
N PRO A 179 7.77 22.88 1.36
CA PRO A 179 8.09 24.29 1.56
C PRO A 179 7.46 25.12 0.44
N TYR A 180 6.42 25.89 0.75
CA TYR A 180 5.80 26.84 -0.19
C TYR A 180 5.48 28.18 0.47
N ASN A 181 5.43 29.23 -0.34
CA ASN A 181 5.15 30.59 0.10
C ASN A 181 3.64 30.82 0.34
N ASN A 182 3.28 31.81 1.16
CA ASN A 182 1.89 32.20 1.43
C ASN A 182 1.03 31.08 2.04
N ARG A 183 1.61 30.26 2.92
CA ARG A 183 0.88 29.21 3.62
C ARG A 183 -0.18 29.81 4.55
N ASP A 184 -1.45 29.53 4.25
CA ASP A 184 -2.56 29.80 5.15
C ASP A 184 -2.61 28.74 6.25
N VAL A 185 -2.32 29.16 7.48
CA VAL A 185 -2.30 28.30 8.66
C VAL A 185 -3.69 27.83 9.10
N GLN A 186 -4.76 28.49 8.64
CA GLN A 186 -6.14 28.06 8.91
C GLN A 186 -6.60 26.93 7.99
N VAL A 187 -5.98 26.79 6.81
CA VAL A 187 -6.28 25.73 5.84
C VAL A 187 -5.28 24.58 5.93
N ALA A 188 -3.98 24.89 6.00
CA ALA A 188 -2.90 23.90 6.10
C ALA A 188 -2.69 23.46 7.56
N VAL A 189 -3.78 23.01 8.18
CA VAL A 189 -3.83 22.57 9.58
C VAL A 189 -2.98 21.31 9.80
N PRO A 190 -2.49 21.09 11.04
CA PRO A 190 -1.81 19.86 11.40
C PRO A 190 -2.63 18.60 11.12
N VAL A 191 -1.96 17.48 10.86
CA VAL A 191 -2.66 16.20 10.68
C VAL A 191 -3.27 15.76 12.00
N ASP A 192 -4.41 15.07 11.95
CA ASP A 192 -4.99 14.43 13.11
C ASP A 192 -4.11 13.23 13.51
N ALA A 193 -3.44 13.35 14.66
CA ALA A 193 -2.54 12.33 15.19
C ALA A 193 -3.26 11.00 15.53
N LEU A 194 -4.59 10.99 15.65
CA LEU A 194 -5.36 9.76 15.84
C LEU A 194 -5.52 8.98 14.52
N LEU A 195 -5.41 9.66 13.39
CA LEU A 195 -5.62 9.12 12.05
C LEU A 195 -4.32 8.94 11.27
N VAL A 196 -3.30 9.76 11.52
CA VAL A 196 -2.02 9.72 10.82
C VAL A 196 -0.89 9.38 11.80
N SER A 197 -0.07 8.38 11.46
CA SER A 197 1.04 7.93 12.31
C SER A 197 2.18 7.33 11.50
N ARG A 198 3.37 7.22 12.10
CA ARG A 198 4.51 6.49 11.53
C ARG A 198 4.46 5.02 11.95
N PRO A 199 4.86 4.05 11.11
CA PRO A 199 5.03 2.67 11.54
C PRO A 199 5.95 2.60 12.77
N GLY A 200 5.52 1.89 13.82
CA GLY A 200 6.30 1.70 15.05
C GLY A 200 6.04 2.69 16.19
N MET A 201 5.64 3.94 15.92
CA MET A 201 5.29 4.92 16.98
C MET A 201 3.82 4.84 17.46
N GLY A 202 3.03 3.96 16.85
CA GLY A 202 1.60 3.85 17.14
C GLY A 202 0.94 2.66 16.47
N HIS A 203 1.65 1.52 16.39
CA HIS A 203 0.96 0.25 16.15
C HIS A 203 0.01 0.00 17.33
N VAL A 204 -1.19 0.55 17.24
CA VAL A 204 -2.37 -0.22 17.60
C VAL A 204 -2.31 -1.40 16.65
N LEU A 205 -1.68 -2.48 17.13
CA LEU A 205 -1.78 -3.80 16.53
C LEU A 205 -3.26 -3.98 16.17
N GLU A 206 -3.53 -4.42 14.94
CA GLU A 206 -4.88 -4.64 14.40
C GLU A 206 -5.74 -5.62 15.25
N ASN A 207 -5.17 -6.15 16.34
CA ASN A 207 -5.81 -6.94 17.40
C ASN A 207 -6.47 -6.13 18.52
N GLY A 208 -6.93 -4.91 18.28
CA GLY A 208 -8.01 -4.29 19.08
C GLY A 208 -7.85 -4.30 20.61
N LYS A 209 -6.62 -4.31 21.13
CA LYS A 209 -6.35 -4.14 22.56
C LYS A 209 -5.43 -2.95 22.76
N ARG A 210 -6.07 -1.78 22.89
CA ARG A 210 -5.62 -0.77 23.83
C ARG A 210 -5.99 -1.29 25.22
N ASN A 211 -5.01 -1.36 26.14
CA ASN A 211 -5.20 -1.78 27.54
C ASN A 211 -5.75 -0.63 28.41
N ASP A 212 -6.43 0.31 27.80
CA ASP A 212 -7.00 1.50 28.39
C ASP A 212 -8.48 1.54 28.00
N THR A 213 -9.26 0.84 28.82
CA THR A 213 -10.71 0.89 28.93
C THR A 213 -11.23 2.32 28.89
N PHE A 214 -12.21 2.61 28.02
CA PHE A 214 -13.35 3.46 28.35
C PHE A 214 -14.55 2.97 27.52
N ASP A 215 -15.64 2.73 28.23
CA ASP A 215 -16.97 2.29 27.76
C ASP A 215 -17.55 3.17 26.64
#